data_AF-A1VWA6-F1
#
_entry.id   AF-A1VWA6-F1
#
_cell.length_a   1.000
_cell.length_b   1.000
_cell.length_c   1.000
_cell.angle_alpha   90.00
_cell.angle_beta   90.00
_cell.angle_gamma   90.00
#
_symmetry.space_group_name_H-M   'P 1'
#
loop_
_entity.id
_entity.type
_entity.pdbx_description
1 polymer ?
#
loop_
_entity_poly.entity_id
_entity_poly.type
_entity_poly.pdbx_seq_one_letter_code
_entity_poly.pdbx_strand_id
1 'polypeptide(L)'
;MIEALIGAAVGALTIFFARFIRGERWLYSLGLLTLPGIYASFALQAGEHAVGLKEIIYGVPFVVAGLVFAFVSVRQSAVVVGVFWLLHGLYDLVHSQLITNTGVPSWYPVWCFAVDAVIGSYLLWLSRRVPDANLRQA
;
A
#
# COMPACT_ATOMS: atom_id res chain seq x y z
N MET A 1 -5.45 -5.16 -18.57
CA MET A 1 -6.47 -4.07 -18.48
C MET A 1 -7.57 -4.41 -17.47
N ILE A 2 -8.06 -5.64 -17.46
CA ILE A 2 -9.09 -6.10 -16.51
C ILE A 2 -8.55 -6.05 -15.06
N GLU A 3 -7.30 -6.43 -14.86
CA GLU A 3 -6.60 -6.43 -13.57
C GLU A 3 -6.59 -5.03 -12.94
N ALA A 4 -6.28 -4.01 -13.74
CA ALA A 4 -6.27 -2.62 -13.31
C ALA A 4 -7.68 -2.10 -12.96
N LEU A 5 -8.70 -2.48 -13.75
CA LEU A 5 -10.09 -2.10 -13.45
C LEU A 5 -10.58 -2.74 -12.14
N ILE A 6 -10.25 -4.01 -11.93
CA ILE A 6 -10.57 -4.73 -10.67
C ILE A 6 -9.82 -4.09 -9.51
N GLY A 7 -8.52 -3.81 -9.66
CA GLY A 7 -7.72 -3.14 -8.63
C GLY A 7 -8.28 -1.76 -8.27
N ALA A 8 -8.62 -0.94 -9.27
CA ALA A 8 -9.26 0.35 -9.05
C ALA A 8 -10.61 0.23 -8.34
N ALA A 9 -11.43 -0.76 -8.71
CA ALA A 9 -12.70 -1.04 -8.04
C ALA A 9 -12.49 -1.46 -6.58
N VAL A 10 -11.50 -2.32 -6.30
CA VAL A 10 -11.13 -2.72 -4.93
C VAL A 10 -10.63 -1.52 -4.12
N GLY A 11 -9.80 -0.64 -4.70
CA GLY A 11 -9.37 0.60 -4.06
C GLY A 11 -10.54 1.52 -3.71
N ALA A 12 -11.48 1.69 -4.65
CA ALA A 12 -12.68 2.51 -4.44
C ALA A 12 -13.61 1.92 -3.37
N LEU A 13 -13.82 0.59 -3.38
CA LEU A 13 -14.59 -0.11 -2.36
C LEU A 13 -13.92 -0.02 -0.99
N THR A 14 -12.59 -0.16 -0.94
CA THR A 14 -11.80 0.02 0.28
C THR A 14 -12.04 1.39 0.90
N ILE A 15 -11.95 2.46 0.09
CA ILE A 15 -12.26 3.82 0.54
C ILE A 15 -13.71 3.93 1.00
N PHE A 16 -14.66 3.41 0.21
CA PHE A 16 -16.08 3.46 0.53
C PHE A 16 -16.35 2.84 1.91
N PHE A 17 -15.85 1.63 2.18
CA PHE A 17 -16.03 0.97 3.47
C PHE A 17 -15.25 1.64 4.60
N ALA A 18 -14.02 2.12 4.34
CA ALA A 18 -13.20 2.81 5.32
C ALA A 18 -13.94 4.00 5.95
N ARG A 19 -14.71 4.75 5.15
CA ARG A 19 -15.49 5.91 5.63
C ARG A 19 -16.58 5.58 6.65
N PHE A 20 -16.99 4.32 6.76
CA PHE A 20 -17.96 3.88 7.76
C PHE A 20 -17.30 3.27 9.01
N ILE A 21 -15.97 3.10 9.01
CA ILE A 21 -15.22 2.48 10.09
C ILE A 21 -14.62 3.57 10.98
N ARG A 22 -14.88 3.49 12.30
CA ARG A 22 -14.21 4.36 13.27
C ARG A 22 -12.72 4.03 13.28
N GLY A 23 -11.89 5.02 12.93
CA GLY A 23 -10.45 4.85 12.84
C GLY A 23 -9.98 4.38 11.46
N GLU A 24 -10.60 4.87 10.38
CA GLU A 24 -10.22 4.58 8.98
C GLU A 24 -8.72 4.62 8.69
N ARG A 25 -7.95 5.47 9.38
CA ARG A 25 -6.48 5.54 9.30
C ARG A 25 -5.80 4.18 9.44
N TRP A 26 -6.34 3.30 10.28
CA TRP A 26 -5.79 1.96 10.50
C TRP A 26 -5.81 1.15 9.22
N LEU A 27 -6.85 1.31 8.41
CA LEU A 27 -7.01 0.56 7.17
C LEU A 27 -5.93 0.96 6.16
N TYR A 28 -5.67 2.27 6.02
CA TYR A 28 -4.62 2.78 5.13
C TYR A 28 -3.21 2.44 5.63
N SER A 29 -2.97 2.49 6.94
CA SER A 29 -1.66 2.13 7.51
C SER A 29 -1.40 0.63 7.48
N LEU A 30 -2.41 -0.21 7.76
CA LEU A 30 -2.28 -1.66 7.73
C LEU A 30 -1.97 -2.18 6.34
N GLY A 31 -2.52 -1.55 5.29
CA GLY A 31 -2.13 -1.86 3.91
C GLY A 31 -0.61 -1.81 3.72
N LEU A 32 0.02 -0.69 4.08
CA LEU A 32 1.48 -0.52 3.99
C LEU A 32 2.28 -1.55 4.81
N LEU A 33 1.76 -2.01 5.95
CA LEU A 33 2.38 -3.08 6.74
C LEU A 33 2.34 -4.44 6.02
N THR A 34 1.23 -4.72 5.34
CA THR A 34 0.97 -6.05 4.78
C THR A 34 1.62 -6.28 3.43
N LEU A 35 1.81 -5.22 2.63
CA LEU A 35 2.29 -5.33 1.24
C LEU A 35 3.62 -6.10 1.10
N PRO A 36 4.67 -5.83 1.90
CA PRO A 36 5.90 -6.63 1.83
C PRO A 36 5.71 -8.09 2.22
N GLY A 37 4.81 -8.35 3.17
CA GLY A 37 4.49 -9.71 3.61
C GLY A 37 3.82 -10.51 2.49
N ILE A 38 3.00 -9.87 1.65
CA ILE A 38 2.38 -10.53 0.49
C ILE A 38 3.46 -10.94 -0.53
N TYR A 39 4.35 -10.03 -0.90
CA TYR A 39 5.47 -10.36 -1.82
C TYR A 39 6.40 -11.44 -1.27
N ALA A 40 6.75 -11.36 0.02
CA ALA A 40 7.52 -12.40 0.68
C ALA A 40 6.77 -13.74 0.68
N SER A 41 5.45 -13.75 0.86
CA SER A 41 4.66 -14.97 0.82
C SER A 41 4.65 -15.64 -0.56
N PHE A 42 4.67 -14.85 -1.64
CA PHE A 42 4.81 -15.38 -3.00
C PHE A 42 6.15 -16.08 -3.19
N ALA A 43 7.24 -15.47 -2.73
CA ALA A 43 8.58 -16.09 -2.79
C ALA A 43 8.64 -17.39 -1.97
N LEU A 44 8.04 -17.39 -0.77
CA LEU A 44 7.98 -18.58 0.08
C LEU A 44 7.19 -19.72 -0.56
N GLN A 45 6.07 -19.41 -1.23
CA GLN A 45 5.28 -20.40 -1.98
C GLN A 45 6.05 -21.00 -3.17
N ALA A 46 6.96 -20.22 -3.77
CA ALA A 46 7.88 -20.69 -4.81
C ALA A 46 9.12 -21.42 -4.26
N GLY A 47 9.28 -21.54 -2.93
CA GLY A 47 10.45 -22.15 -2.29
C GLY A 47 11.69 -21.24 -2.24
N GLU A 48 11.55 -19.96 -2.60
CA GLU A 48 12.64 -18.99 -2.71
C GLU A 48 12.82 -18.16 -1.42
N HIS A 49 13.21 -18.81 -0.32
CA HIS A 49 13.34 -18.15 1.00
C HIS A 49 14.26 -16.90 0.98
N ALA A 50 15.37 -16.95 0.24
CA ALA A 50 16.29 -15.83 0.12
C ALA A 50 15.67 -14.64 -0.62
N VAL A 51 14.79 -14.89 -1.59
CA VAL A 51 14.02 -13.84 -2.29
C VAL A 51 12.98 -13.26 -1.33
N GLY A 52 12.29 -14.09 -0.55
CA GLY A 52 11.35 -13.63 0.46
C GLY A 52 11.98 -12.68 1.48
N LEU A 53 13.22 -12.93 1.91
CA LEU A 53 13.96 -12.00 2.76
C LEU A 53 14.27 -10.67 2.06
N LYS A 54 14.64 -10.72 0.77
CA LYS A 54 14.86 -9.49 -0.02
C LYS A 54 13.58 -8.66 -0.13
N GLU A 55 12.43 -9.28 -0.36
CA GLU A 55 11.13 -8.59 -0.41
C GLU A 55 10.84 -7.85 0.90
N ILE A 56 11.10 -8.47 2.06
CA ILE A 56 10.96 -7.80 3.36
C ILE A 56 11.94 -6.63 3.51
N ILE A 57 13.19 -6.79 3.09
CA ILE A 57 14.21 -5.72 3.16
C ILE A 57 13.80 -4.50 2.33
N TYR A 58 13.37 -4.70 1.08
CA TYR A 58 12.85 -3.63 0.23
C TYR A 58 11.53 -3.05 0.77
N GLY A 59 10.77 -3.87 1.50
CA GLY A 59 9.54 -3.50 2.16
C GLY A 59 9.69 -2.64 3.43
N VAL A 60 10.88 -2.60 4.05
CA VAL A 60 11.11 -1.91 5.34
C VAL A 60 10.57 -0.47 5.37
N PRO A 61 10.78 0.39 4.35
CA PRO A 61 10.25 1.74 4.35
C PRO A 61 8.73 1.79 4.51
N PHE A 62 8.00 0.89 3.87
CA PHE A 62 6.53 0.81 3.94
C PHE A 62 6.05 0.33 5.30
N VAL A 63 6.71 -0.69 5.88
CA VAL A 63 6.41 -1.18 7.23
C VAL A 63 6.63 -0.10 8.26
N VAL A 64 7.77 0.59 8.20
CA VAL A 64 8.10 1.69 9.12
C VAL A 64 7.09 2.81 8.99
N ALA A 65 6.77 3.24 7.76
CA ALA A 65 5.76 4.27 7.52
C ALA A 65 4.41 3.86 8.12
N GLY A 66 3.90 2.68 7.77
CA GLY A 66 2.61 2.23 8.28
C GLY A 66 2.59 2.10 9.80
N LEU A 67 3.67 1.66 10.45
CA LEU A 67 3.74 1.55 11.92
C LEU A 67 3.70 2.94 12.56
N VAL A 68 4.52 3.87 12.06
CA VAL A 68 4.55 5.25 12.55
C VAL A 68 3.17 5.89 12.42
N PHE A 69 2.51 5.79 11.26
CA PHE A 69 1.23 6.46 11.04
C PHE A 69 0.03 5.73 11.67
N ALA A 70 0.16 4.45 11.99
CA ALA A 70 -0.81 3.74 12.82
C ALA A 70 -0.81 4.28 14.26
N PHE A 71 0.38 4.40 14.88
CA PHE A 71 0.50 4.63 16.33
C PHE A 71 0.79 6.09 16.71
N VAL A 72 1.35 6.90 15.83
CA VAL A 72 1.71 8.29 16.09
C VAL A 72 0.77 9.25 15.38
N SER A 73 0.32 10.27 16.10
CA SER A 73 -0.42 11.39 15.51
C SER A 73 0.55 12.39 14.92
N VAL A 74 0.73 12.37 13.60
CA VAL A 74 1.63 13.30 12.91
C VAL A 74 0.81 14.24 12.02
N ARG A 75 1.17 15.53 12.02
CA ARG A 75 0.69 16.48 10.99
C ARG A 75 1.07 15.95 9.61
N GLN A 76 0.23 16.17 8.61
CA GLN A 76 0.45 15.72 7.24
C GLN A 76 0.50 14.18 7.07
N SER A 77 0.00 13.41 8.05
CA SER A 77 -0.06 11.95 7.93
C SER A 77 -0.84 11.48 6.69
N ALA A 78 -1.89 12.19 6.27
CA ALA A 78 -2.62 11.87 5.04
C ALA A 78 -1.73 11.99 3.79
N VAL A 79 -0.88 13.03 3.75
CA VAL A 79 0.06 13.24 2.65
C VAL A 79 1.10 12.13 2.62
N VAL A 80 1.75 11.87 3.76
CA VAL A 80 2.84 10.90 3.80
C VAL A 80 2.33 9.48 3.50
N VAL A 81 1.25 9.05 4.13
CA VAL A 81 0.66 7.72 3.85
C VAL A 81 0.24 7.64 2.38
N GLY A 82 -0.41 8.68 1.84
CA GLY A 82 -0.78 8.72 0.42
C GLY A 82 0.41 8.60 -0.53
N VAL A 83 1.52 9.30 -0.25
CA VAL A 83 2.76 9.18 -1.03
C VAL A 83 3.35 7.77 -0.94
N PHE A 84 3.38 7.15 0.24
CA PHE A 84 3.90 5.77 0.38
C PHE A 84 3.06 4.75 -0.38
N TRP A 85 1.74 4.90 -0.45
CA TRP A 85 0.89 4.09 -1.33
C TRP A 85 1.30 4.28 -2.80
N LEU A 86 1.44 5.52 -3.27
CA LEU A 86 1.86 5.76 -4.66
C LEU A 86 3.28 5.25 -4.98
N LEU A 87 4.20 5.35 -4.02
CA LEU A 87 5.55 4.80 -4.14
C LEU A 87 5.52 3.27 -4.20
N HIS A 88 4.63 2.62 -3.46
CA HIS A 88 4.43 1.18 -3.57
C HIS A 88 3.86 0.81 -4.95
N GLY A 89 2.87 1.54 -5.44
CA GLY A 89 2.36 1.29 -6.79
C GLY A 89 3.45 1.46 -7.86
N LEU A 90 4.34 2.45 -7.70
CA LEU A 90 5.50 2.58 -8.59
C LEU A 90 6.47 1.40 -8.44
N TYR A 91 6.69 0.93 -7.20
CA TYR A 91 7.48 -0.27 -6.93
C TYR A 91 6.91 -1.49 -7.67
N ASP A 92 5.59 -1.70 -7.67
CA ASP A 92 4.96 -2.79 -8.43
C ASP A 92 5.30 -2.75 -9.93
N LEU A 93 5.35 -1.56 -10.53
CA LEU A 93 5.67 -1.42 -11.95
C LEU A 93 7.14 -1.70 -12.29
N VAL A 94 8.05 -1.47 -11.35
CA VAL A 94 9.50 -1.70 -11.53
C VAL A 94 10.01 -2.94 -10.80
N HIS A 95 9.13 -3.68 -10.10
CA HIS A 95 9.46 -4.79 -9.22
C HIS A 95 10.34 -5.83 -9.92
N SER A 96 9.95 -6.25 -11.11
CA SER A 96 10.65 -7.26 -11.90
C SER A 96 12.07 -6.87 -12.31
N GLN A 97 12.41 -5.57 -12.29
CA GLN A 97 13.75 -5.06 -12.54
C GLN A 97 14.62 -5.06 -11.29
N LEU A 98 14.01 -5.04 -10.10
CA LEU A 98 14.68 -4.99 -8.80
C LEU A 98 14.85 -6.39 -8.19
N ILE A 99 13.80 -7.21 -8.27
CA ILE A 99 13.71 -8.53 -7.65
C ILE A 99 13.06 -9.51 -8.62
N THR A 100 13.81 -10.55 -8.99
CA THR A 100 13.23 -11.70 -9.68
C THR A 100 12.59 -12.63 -8.65
N ASN A 101 11.26 -12.61 -8.59
CA ASN A 101 10.46 -13.45 -7.70
C ASN A 101 9.49 -14.27 -8.56
N THR A 102 9.79 -15.56 -8.74
CA THR A 102 9.02 -16.42 -9.64
C THR A 102 7.64 -16.78 -9.09
N GLY A 103 7.41 -16.53 -7.80
CA GLY A 103 6.11 -16.75 -7.16
C GLY A 103 5.09 -15.64 -7.40
N VAL A 104 5.50 -14.45 -7.86
CA VAL A 104 4.57 -13.33 -8.08
C VAL A 104 3.70 -13.63 -9.31
N PRO A 105 2.36 -13.70 -9.16
CA PRO A 105 1.49 -13.87 -10.31
C PRO A 105 1.58 -12.67 -11.25
N SER A 106 1.57 -12.90 -12.56
CA SER A 106 1.73 -11.84 -13.58
C SER A 106 0.68 -10.73 -13.51
N TRP A 107 -0.51 -11.04 -12.99
CA TRP A 107 -1.60 -10.08 -12.82
C TRP A 107 -1.46 -9.20 -11.56
N TYR A 108 -0.71 -9.66 -10.56
CA TYR A 108 -0.69 -9.05 -9.23
C TYR A 108 -0.11 -7.63 -9.23
N PRO A 109 1.06 -7.34 -9.85
CA PRO A 109 1.64 -6.00 -9.80
C PRO A 109 0.74 -4.92 -10.41
N VAL A 110 0.10 -5.21 -11.54
CA VAL A 110 -0.82 -4.25 -12.21
C VAL A 110 -2.09 -4.04 -11.39
N TRP A 111 -2.61 -5.10 -10.76
CA TRP A 111 -3.75 -5.00 -9.86
C TRP A 111 -3.42 -4.17 -8.61
N CYS A 112 -2.29 -4.45 -7.96
CA CYS A 112 -1.83 -3.76 -6.75
C CYS A 112 -1.55 -2.28 -7.04
N PHE A 113 -0.82 -1.98 -8.12
CA PHE A 113 -0.62 -0.61 -8.59
C PHE A 113 -1.93 0.18 -8.72
N ALA A 114 -2.99 -0.44 -9.27
CA ALA A 114 -4.26 0.24 -9.44
C ALA A 114 -4.98 0.50 -8.09
N VAL A 115 -4.91 -0.44 -7.14
CA VAL A 115 -5.39 -0.23 -5.76
C VAL A 115 -4.64 0.95 -5.13
N ASP A 116 -3.32 0.93 -5.24
CA ASP A 116 -2.42 1.91 -4.66
C ASP A 116 -2.61 3.30 -5.22
N ALA A 117 -2.78 3.40 -6.54
CA ALA A 117 -3.05 4.65 -7.23
C ALA A 117 -4.36 5.29 -6.74
N VAL A 118 -5.41 4.49 -6.57
CA VAL A 118 -6.72 4.96 -6.09
C VAL A 118 -6.64 5.41 -4.63
N ILE A 119 -6.08 4.58 -3.75
CA ILE A 119 -5.99 4.89 -2.32
C ILE A 119 -5.04 6.07 -2.09
N GLY A 120 -3.85 6.05 -2.69
CA GLY A 120 -2.85 7.11 -2.57
C GLY A 120 -3.39 8.45 -3.05
N SER A 121 -4.03 8.49 -4.22
CA SER A 121 -4.63 9.72 -4.76
C SER A 121 -5.78 10.24 -3.89
N TYR A 122 -6.60 9.34 -3.35
CA TYR A 122 -7.66 9.70 -2.41
C TYR A 122 -7.09 10.34 -1.14
N LEU A 123 -6.05 9.77 -0.54
CA LEU A 123 -5.44 10.31 0.68
C LEU A 123 -4.80 11.69 0.44
N LEU A 124 -4.16 11.88 -0.72
CA LEU A 124 -3.64 13.19 -1.12
C LEU A 124 -4.77 14.21 -1.30
N TRP A 125 -5.91 13.81 -1.87
CA TRP A 125 -7.09 14.68 -1.95
C TRP A 125 -7.68 14.99 -0.56
N LEU A 126 -7.80 13.97 0.30
CA LEU A 126 -8.35 14.08 1.66
C LEU A 126 -7.50 15.00 2.54
N SER A 127 -6.17 14.97 2.36
CA SER A 127 -5.23 15.85 3.05
C SER A 127 -5.57 17.34 2.93
N ARG A 128 -6.20 17.75 1.83
CA ARG A 128 -6.60 19.14 1.57
C ARG A 128 -7.91 19.53 2.25
N ARG A 129 -8.61 18.58 2.86
CA ARG A 129 -9.94 18.75 3.46
C ARG A 129 -9.98 18.53 4.96
N VAL A 130 -8.94 17.90 5.53
CA VAL A 130 -8.84 17.59 6.95
C VAL A 130 -7.86 18.56 7.62
N PRO A 131 -8.15 19.08 8.82
CA PRO A 131 -7.23 19.97 9.53
C PRO A 131 -5.84 19.32 9.71
N ASP A 132 -4.79 20.12 9.54
CA ASP A 132 -3.39 19.69 9.56
C ASP A 132 -3.05 18.49 8.64
N ALA A 133 -3.94 18.11 7.72
CA ALA A 133 -3.88 16.85 6.96
C ALA A 133 -3.63 15.62 7.86
N ASN A 134 -4.18 15.64 9.08
CA ASN A 134 -3.98 14.58 10.06
C ASN A 134 -5.08 13.51 9.94
N LEU A 135 -4.72 12.28 9.55
CA LEU A 135 -5.67 11.17 9.39
C LEU A 135 -6.41 10.78 10.67
N ARG A 136 -5.96 11.22 11.85
CA ARG A 136 -6.71 11.03 13.10
C ARG A 136 -7.90 11.98 13.25
N GLN A 137 -7.92 13.04 12.45
CA GLN A 137 -8.96 14.07 12.45
C GLN A 137 -9.90 13.94 11.23
N ALA A 138 -9.66 12.94 10.37
CA ALA A 138 -10.51 12.59 9.25
C ALA A 138 -11.81 11.90 9.70
#